data_AF-A0A7C4X551-F1
#
_entry.id   AF-A0A7C4X551-F1
#
_cell.length_a   1.000
_cell.length_b   1.000
_cell.length_c   1.000
_cell.angle_alpha   90.00
_cell.angle_beta   90.00
_cell.angle_gamma   90.00
#
_symmetry.space_group_name_H-M   'P 1'
#
loop_
_entity.id
_entity.type
_entity.pdbx_description
1 polymer ?
#
loop_
_entity_poly.entity_id
_entity_poly.type
_entity_poly.pdbx_seq_one_letter_code
_entity_poly.pdbx_strand_id
1 'polypeptide(L)'
;MREYRVPDDERVRASLERVFSTRREVDSQRKLKRLVEKDLKSDETFRVGEQRVRKIAIDSGIVNLEIHSRETQSKKSMVKCPVCEERLTRVRNMTVFGGTVTLGYRCNRCGYWTGLRRRVPTRYVFTRRD
;
A
#
# COMPACT_ATOMS: atom_id res chain seq x y z
N MET A 1 20.13 21.68 12.50
CA MET A 1 20.03 20.29 12.98
C MET A 1 18.60 19.82 12.76
N ARG A 2 18.34 18.60 12.27
CA ARG A 2 16.97 18.15 12.01
C ARG A 2 16.27 17.85 13.34
N GLU A 3 15.35 18.73 13.72
CA GLU A 3 14.62 18.70 15.00
C GLU A 3 13.44 17.73 14.99
N TYR A 4 13.59 16.58 14.32
CA TYR A 4 12.54 15.57 14.25
C TYR A 4 13.08 14.17 14.52
N ARG A 5 12.22 13.32 15.08
CA ARG A 5 12.52 11.93 15.37
C ARG A 5 11.78 11.00 14.42
N VAL A 6 12.37 9.83 14.20
CA VAL A 6 11.76 8.75 13.41
C VAL A 6 11.19 7.74 14.42
N PRO A 7 9.87 7.51 14.46
CA PRO A 7 9.27 6.54 15.38
C PRO A 7 9.60 5.11 14.93
N ASP A 8 9.59 4.14 15.85
CA ASP A 8 9.64 2.70 15.52
C ASP A 8 8.31 2.21 14.89
N ASP A 9 8.29 0.97 14.39
CA ASP A 9 7.14 0.41 13.67
C ASP A 9 5.93 0.14 14.58
N GLU A 10 6.15 -0.29 15.84
CA GLU A 10 5.08 -0.54 16.82
C GLU A 10 4.32 0.75 17.15
N ARG A 11 5.05 1.85 17.35
CA ARG A 11 4.46 3.16 17.64
C ARG A 11 3.63 3.67 16.46
N VAL A 12 4.06 3.41 15.23
CA VAL A 12 3.27 3.72 14.02
C VAL A 12 2.04 2.83 13.92
N ARG A 13 2.13 1.54 14.26
CA ARG A 13 0.97 0.63 14.28
C ARG A 13 -0.08 1.10 15.29
N ALA A 14 0.32 1.37 16.54
CA ALA A 14 -0.58 1.88 17.57
C ALA A 14 -1.23 3.22 17.17
N SER A 15 -0.49 4.06 16.44
CA SER A 15 -1.04 5.30 15.88
C SER A 15 -2.10 5.03 14.81
N LEU A 16 -1.87 4.08 13.91
CA LEU A 16 -2.86 3.68 12.91
C LEU A 16 -4.12 3.12 13.57
N GLU A 17 -4.00 2.29 14.60
CA GLU A 17 -5.14 1.77 15.37
C GLU A 17 -5.99 2.89 15.97
N ARG A 18 -5.37 3.91 16.58
CA ARG A 18 -6.10 5.10 17.09
C ARG A 18 -6.72 5.94 15.98
N VAL A 19 -6.06 6.08 14.84
CA VAL A 19 -6.61 6.81 13.69
C VAL A 19 -7.89 6.12 13.19
N PHE A 20 -7.88 4.78 13.08
CA PHE A 20 -9.02 4.00 12.58
C PHE A 20 -10.03 3.62 13.67
N SER A 21 -9.74 3.77 14.96
CA SER A 21 -10.76 3.61 16.01
C SER A 21 -11.87 4.66 15.89
N THR A 22 -11.54 5.85 15.39
CA THR A 22 -12.45 6.99 15.23
C THR A 22 -12.89 7.25 13.79
N ARG A 23 -12.21 6.66 12.80
CA ARG A 23 -12.46 6.89 11.37
C ARG A 23 -12.69 5.59 10.65
N ARG A 24 -13.78 5.51 9.91
CA ARG A 24 -14.04 4.38 9.03
C ARG A 24 -13.13 4.37 7.80
N GLU A 25 -12.74 5.54 7.30
CA GLU A 25 -12.01 5.66 6.03
C GLU A 25 -10.99 6.81 6.03
N VAL A 26 -9.88 6.59 5.32
CA VAL A 26 -8.90 7.61 4.93
C VAL A 26 -8.63 7.49 3.42
N ASP A 27 -8.97 8.54 2.69
CA ASP A 27 -9.14 8.52 1.23
C ASP A 27 -7.88 8.90 0.42
N SER A 28 -6.74 9.07 1.10
CA SER A 28 -5.44 9.25 0.43
C SER A 28 -4.25 8.91 1.33
N GLN A 29 -3.16 8.50 0.70
CA GLN A 29 -1.88 8.26 1.38
C GLN A 29 -1.34 9.49 2.14
N ARG A 30 -1.43 10.67 1.52
CA ARG A 30 -0.98 11.94 2.11
C ARG A 30 -1.77 12.25 3.37
N LYS A 31 -3.09 12.04 3.34
CA LYS A 31 -3.96 12.25 4.50
C LYS A 31 -3.65 11.25 5.61
N LEU A 32 -3.46 9.97 5.29
CA LEU A 32 -3.09 8.95 6.26
C LEU A 32 -1.78 9.30 6.98
N LYS A 33 -0.75 9.70 6.22
CA LYS A 33 0.51 10.18 6.78
C LYS A 33 0.30 11.34 7.75
N ARG A 34 -0.47 12.36 7.34
CA ARG A 34 -0.72 13.54 8.19
C ARG A 34 -1.45 13.18 9.48
N LEU A 35 -2.39 12.24 9.42
CA LEU A 35 -3.12 11.77 10.60
C LEU A 35 -2.20 11.02 11.56
N VAL A 36 -1.36 10.12 11.04
CA VAL A 36 -0.36 9.40 11.83
C VAL A 36 0.66 10.37 12.44
N GLU A 37 1.22 11.31 11.65
CA GLU A 37 2.13 12.32 12.19
C GLU A 37 1.46 13.20 13.25
N LYS A 38 0.16 13.52 13.09
CA LYS A 38 -0.59 14.30 14.08
C LYS A 38 -0.86 13.52 15.37
N ASP A 39 -1.19 12.25 15.28
CA ASP A 39 -1.44 11.38 16.44
C ASP A 39 -0.14 11.05 17.20
N LEU A 40 1.00 10.93 16.49
CA LEU A 40 2.31 10.73 17.10
C LEU A 40 2.84 11.96 17.86
N LYS A 41 2.27 13.15 17.65
CA LYS A 41 2.73 14.38 18.31
C LYS A 41 2.47 14.29 19.81
N SER A 42 3.55 14.05 20.56
CA SER A 42 3.70 14.44 21.96
C SER A 42 4.59 15.70 22.02
N ASP A 43 5.43 15.86 23.05
CA ASP A 43 6.49 16.88 23.15
C ASP A 43 7.56 16.79 22.03
N GLU A 44 7.46 15.81 21.12
CA GLU A 44 8.43 15.53 20.07
C GLU A 44 7.80 15.64 18.68
N THR A 45 8.53 16.24 17.73
CA THR A 45 8.12 16.28 16.33
C THR A 45 8.53 14.98 15.62
N PHE A 46 7.58 14.09 15.34
CA PHE A 46 7.83 12.89 14.56
C PHE A 46 7.62 13.08 13.05
N ARG A 47 8.41 12.39 12.24
CA ARG A 47 8.22 12.29 10.78
C ARG A 47 8.21 10.85 10.32
N VAL A 48 7.28 10.52 9.43
CA VAL A 48 7.18 9.18 8.83
C VAL A 48 7.06 9.24 7.30
N GLY A 49 7.67 8.26 6.63
CA GLY A 49 7.55 8.10 5.19
C GLY A 49 6.18 7.56 4.79
N GLU A 50 5.57 8.08 3.73
CA GLU A 50 4.28 7.60 3.23
C GLU A 50 4.29 6.11 2.92
N GLN A 51 5.34 5.64 2.24
CA GLN A 51 5.48 4.23 1.91
C GLN A 51 5.61 3.35 3.15
N ARG A 52 6.29 3.82 4.20
CA ARG A 52 6.44 3.08 5.47
C ARG A 52 5.08 2.95 6.17
N VAL A 53 4.35 4.07 6.30
CA VAL A 53 2.98 4.05 6.85
C VAL A 53 2.08 3.10 6.06
N ARG A 54 2.17 3.10 4.72
CA ARG A 54 1.38 2.18 3.89
C ARG A 54 1.71 0.72 4.14
N LYS A 55 2.99 0.38 4.20
CA LYS A 55 3.46 -1.00 4.44
C LYS A 55 2.98 -1.48 5.81
N ILE A 56 3.17 -0.68 6.86
CA ILE A 56 2.73 -1.02 8.22
C ILE A 56 1.20 -1.17 8.26
N ALA A 57 0.45 -0.30 7.60
CA ALA A 57 -1.01 -0.42 7.53
C ALA A 57 -1.45 -1.73 6.85
N ILE A 58 -0.81 -2.11 5.73
CA ILE A 58 -1.05 -3.39 5.06
C ILE A 58 -0.72 -4.57 5.99
N ASP A 59 0.43 -4.53 6.67
CA ASP A 59 0.91 -5.63 7.51
C ASP A 59 0.14 -5.78 8.82
N SER A 60 -0.39 -4.67 9.34
CA SER A 60 -1.19 -4.67 10.57
C SER A 60 -2.53 -5.39 10.42
N GLY A 61 -3.03 -5.55 9.20
CA GLY A 61 -4.33 -6.17 8.94
C GLY A 61 -5.54 -5.35 9.42
N ILE A 62 -5.35 -4.15 9.97
CA ILE A 62 -6.43 -3.29 10.52
C ILE A 62 -7.21 -2.54 9.43
N VAL A 63 -6.73 -2.56 8.19
CA VAL A 63 -7.36 -1.88 7.06
C VAL A 63 -7.50 -2.78 5.84
N ASN A 64 -8.57 -2.55 5.09
CA ASN A 64 -8.67 -2.92 3.69
C ASN A 64 -8.08 -1.79 2.83
N LEU A 65 -7.30 -2.15 1.81
CA LEU A 65 -6.66 -1.21 0.90
C LEU A 65 -7.29 -1.28 -0.49
N GLU A 66 -7.92 -0.19 -0.91
CA GLU A 66 -8.32 0.00 -2.30
C GLU A 66 -7.24 0.79 -3.07
N ILE A 67 -6.93 0.32 -4.29
CA ILE A 67 -5.82 0.81 -5.10
C ILE A 67 -6.35 1.28 -6.45
N HIS A 68 -6.61 2.59 -6.56
CA HIS A 68 -6.92 3.18 -7.85
C HIS A 68 -5.64 3.31 -8.67
N SER A 69 -5.71 2.83 -9.91
CA SER A 69 -4.55 2.77 -10.80
C SER A 69 -4.92 3.23 -12.20
N ARG A 70 -3.97 3.88 -12.88
CA ARG A 70 -4.08 4.23 -14.29
C ARG A 70 -3.27 3.26 -15.13
N GLU A 71 -3.86 2.73 -16.20
CA GLU A 71 -3.13 1.91 -17.17
C GLU A 71 -2.18 2.77 -18.00
N THR A 72 -1.02 2.21 -18.33
CA THR A 72 -0.03 2.82 -19.23
C THR A 72 0.11 1.95 -20.49
N GLN A 73 0.67 2.51 -21.56
CA GLN A 73 0.92 1.74 -22.79
C GLN A 73 2.11 0.76 -22.67
N SER A 74 2.90 0.84 -21.58
CA SER A 74 4.10 0.04 -21.40
C SER A 74 3.78 -1.41 -21.04
N LYS A 75 4.30 -2.36 -21.84
CA LYS A 75 4.18 -3.81 -21.64
C LYS A 75 5.43 -4.44 -21.02
N LYS A 76 5.99 -3.82 -19.96
CA LYS A 76 7.19 -4.34 -19.27
C LYS A 76 6.81 -5.37 -18.21
N SER A 77 7.61 -6.43 -18.11
CA SER A 77 7.48 -7.39 -17.01
C SER A 77 7.70 -6.70 -15.67
N MET A 78 6.88 -7.05 -14.68
CA MET A 78 6.99 -6.49 -13.33
C MET A 78 7.40 -7.59 -12.34
N VAL A 79 8.51 -7.36 -11.63
CA VAL A 79 9.02 -8.27 -10.60
C VAL A 79 8.55 -7.85 -9.21
N LYS A 80 8.57 -6.54 -8.91
CA LYS A 80 8.21 -5.98 -7.60
C LYS A 80 6.89 -5.20 -7.67
N CYS A 81 6.11 -5.30 -6.61
CA CYS A 81 4.86 -4.57 -6.44
C CYS A 81 5.14 -3.07 -6.25
N PRO A 82 4.50 -2.17 -7.01
CA PRO A 82 4.71 -0.73 -6.86
C PRO A 82 4.09 -0.15 -5.57
N VAL A 83 3.30 -0.95 -4.85
CA VAL A 83 2.54 -0.51 -3.67
C VAL A 83 3.27 -0.87 -2.39
N CYS A 84 3.68 -2.13 -2.24
CA CYS A 84 4.30 -2.67 -1.03
C CYS A 84 5.69 -3.29 -1.25
N GLU A 85 6.20 -3.31 -2.49
CA GLU A 85 7.50 -3.88 -2.90
C GLU A 85 7.62 -5.41 -2.84
N GLU A 86 6.56 -6.10 -2.44
CA GLU A 86 6.49 -7.57 -2.47
C GLU A 86 6.72 -8.13 -3.89
N ARG A 87 7.27 -9.33 -3.99
CA ARG A 87 7.44 -9.99 -5.28
C ARG A 87 6.07 -10.31 -5.89
N LEU A 88 5.90 -9.99 -7.17
CA LEU A 88 4.66 -10.27 -7.89
C LEU A 88 4.61 -11.71 -8.39
N THR A 89 3.44 -12.32 -8.28
CA THR A 89 3.14 -13.62 -8.86
C THR A 89 2.60 -13.42 -10.28
N ARG A 90 3.04 -14.25 -11.22
CA ARG A 90 2.51 -14.23 -12.60
C ARG A 90 1.14 -14.88 -12.62
N VAL A 91 0.16 -14.19 -13.19
CA VAL A 91 -1.13 -14.77 -13.53
C VAL A 91 -1.00 -15.44 -14.89
N ARG A 92 -1.26 -16.74 -14.94
CA ARG A 92 -1.13 -17.56 -16.15
C ARG A 92 -2.45 -18.22 -16.49
N ASN A 93 -2.66 -18.50 -17.77
CA ASN A 93 -3.75 -19.34 -18.24
C ASN A 93 -3.22 -20.38 -19.23
N MET A 94 -3.95 -21.49 -19.36
CA MET A 94 -3.65 -22.54 -20.32
C MET A 94 -4.15 -22.13 -21.71
N THR A 95 -3.40 -22.45 -22.76
CA THR A 95 -3.83 -22.26 -24.14
C THR A 95 -4.59 -23.49 -24.64
N VAL A 96 -5.37 -23.34 -25.71
CA VAL A 96 -6.10 -24.46 -26.35
C VAL A 96 -5.18 -25.58 -26.83
N PHE A 97 -3.89 -25.30 -27.02
CA PHE A 97 -2.87 -26.28 -27.42
C PHE A 97 -2.06 -26.84 -26.23
N GLY A 98 -2.51 -26.62 -24.98
CA GLY A 98 -1.85 -27.14 -23.77
C GLY A 98 -0.63 -26.33 -23.27
N GLY A 99 -0.33 -25.19 -23.87
CA GLY A 99 0.73 -24.28 -23.41
C GLY A 99 0.26 -23.37 -22.26
N THR A 100 1.16 -22.52 -21.73
CA THR A 100 0.77 -21.47 -20.76
C THR A 100 1.15 -20.08 -21.24
N VAL A 101 0.26 -19.12 -21.03
CA VAL A 101 0.47 -17.71 -21.35
C VAL A 101 0.32 -16.85 -20.10
N THR A 102 1.18 -15.83 -19.96
CA THR A 102 1.05 -14.88 -18.86
C THR A 102 0.02 -13.82 -19.25
N LEU A 103 -0.99 -13.63 -18.39
CA LEU A 103 -2.04 -12.63 -18.56
C LEU A 103 -1.73 -11.34 -17.77
N GLY A 104 -0.91 -11.44 -16.73
CA GLY A 104 -0.58 -10.31 -15.87
C GLY A 104 0.18 -10.70 -14.62
N TYR A 105 0.11 -9.83 -13.62
CA TYR A 105 0.83 -9.94 -12.36
C TYR A 105 -0.09 -9.55 -11.19
N ARG A 106 0.02 -10.27 -10.08
CA ARG A 106 -0.72 -10.02 -8.84
C ARG A 106 0.20 -10.01 -7.63
N CYS A 107 -0.06 -9.10 -6.69
CA CYS A 107 0.55 -9.06 -5.39
C CYS A 107 -0.35 -9.78 -4.38
N ASN A 108 0.17 -10.83 -3.73
CA ASN A 108 -0.59 -11.58 -2.73
C ASN A 108 -0.66 -10.85 -1.37
N ARG A 109 0.22 -9.87 -1.14
CA ARG A 109 0.28 -9.11 0.11
C ARG A 109 -0.72 -7.94 0.16
N CYS A 110 -0.76 -7.10 -0.87
CA CYS A 110 -1.60 -5.89 -0.87
C CYS A 110 -2.75 -5.91 -1.88
N GLY A 111 -2.92 -7.00 -2.63
CA GLY A 111 -3.98 -7.12 -3.63
C GLY A 111 -3.78 -6.35 -4.93
N TYR A 112 -2.70 -5.57 -5.08
CA TYR A 112 -2.36 -4.92 -6.35
C TYR A 112 -2.32 -5.93 -7.50
N TRP A 113 -2.94 -5.58 -8.62
CA TRP A 113 -2.92 -6.39 -9.83
C TRP A 113 -2.75 -5.54 -11.08
N THR A 114 -2.13 -6.12 -12.10
CA THR A 114 -1.95 -5.50 -13.41
C THR A 114 -2.03 -6.56 -14.50
N GLY A 115 -2.57 -6.20 -15.66
CA GLY A 115 -2.45 -7.03 -16.87
C GLY A 115 -1.04 -6.95 -17.45
N LEU A 116 -0.91 -7.30 -18.73
CA LEU A 116 0.35 -7.12 -19.46
C LEU A 116 0.78 -5.66 -19.61
N ARG A 117 -0.19 -4.74 -19.65
CA ARG A 117 0.05 -3.30 -19.58
C ARG A 117 0.16 -2.86 -18.12
N ARG A 118 1.19 -2.08 -17.80
CA ARG A 118 1.47 -1.63 -16.43
C ARG A 118 0.37 -0.68 -15.92
N ARG A 119 -0.22 -1.01 -14.77
CA ARG A 119 -1.10 -0.13 -14.00
C ARG A 119 -0.30 0.64 -12.94
N VAL A 120 -0.28 1.96 -13.00
CA VAL A 120 0.43 2.81 -12.03
C VAL A 120 -0.56 3.25 -10.95
N PRO A 121 -0.31 2.94 -9.66
CA PRO A 121 -1.15 3.43 -8.57
C PRO A 121 -1.18 4.96 -8.54
N THR A 122 -2.38 5.54 -8.44
CA THR A 122 -2.60 6.99 -8.40
C THR A 122 -3.24 7.44 -7.10
N ARG A 123 -4.08 6.61 -6.47
CA ARG A 123 -4.74 6.90 -5.20
C ARG A 123 -4.91 5.62 -4.38
N TYR A 124 -4.83 5.78 -3.07
CA TYR A 124 -5.07 4.74 -2.09
C TYR A 124 -6.21 5.16 -1.18
N VAL A 125 -7.16 4.26 -0.94
CA VAL A 125 -8.22 4.44 0.06
C VAL A 125 -8.05 3.34 1.08
N PHE A 126 -8.00 3.74 2.35
CA PHE A 126 -7.81 2.84 3.49
C PHE A 126 -9.11 2.82 4.28
N THR A 127 -9.73 1.66 4.39
CA THR A 127 -10.98 1.49 5.14
C THR A 127 -10.70 0.59 6.32
N ARG A 128 -11.20 0.93 7.50
CA ARG A 128 -11.09 0.06 8.69
C ARG A 128 -11.65 -1.33 8.36
N ARG A 129 -10.92 -2.36 8.78
CA ARG A 129 -11.39 -3.75 8.72
C ARG A 129 -12.26 -3.99 9.95
N ASP A 130 -13.50 -4.39 9.72
CA ASP A 130 -14.44 -4.77 10.78
C ASP A 130 -14.14 -6.20 11.28
#